data_AF-A0AAD6SL95-F1
#
_entry.id   AF-A0AAD6SL95-F1
#
_cell.length_a   1.000
_cell.length_b   1.000
_cell.length_c   1.000
_cell.angle_alpha   90.00
_cell.angle_beta   90.00
_cell.angle_gamma   90.00
#
_symmetry.space_group_name_H-M   'P 1'
#
loop_
_entity.id
_entity.type
_entity.pdbx_description
1 polymer ?
#
loop_
_entity_poly.entity_id
_entity_poly.type
_entity_poly.pdbx_seq_one_letter_code
_entity_poly.pdbx_strand_id
1 'polypeptide(L)'
;MPSTLVNLFILILAAFGGFYQIYIHPLLKLYGVFDGQVQNIGTRDCYKIEELQTCEKAVLHQATGVIYFACSNPHNRVGIFNSPHDAQKRVQTRTELDYLATYDPSTEKVTRLAFTNGFTTEDTSAVHGMDVVPNASDPKKLWIYLVNHRVPKGNPPLNGLDSVIEVFETEVGSRSVTHIKTFDYPEYIIHPNDVVGSPDGKSFYFTNHVYTRTAQNEIFAYFYNVIIKGRSSIGYCHIDKGCKLAATGLPTNNGLASTGNGTWYLASTFNGGIRIFEEGNDNDLVLVDTILTKYGMDNLSIDKNGAVWAAAFPKIFPLLKQMTDINAHAPSAVLRLAANTGADNFYGNKYVLDIPWQDDGTLALGSTTFVHDADRKRLITTGVMAPWVTVCNL
;
A
#
# COMPACT_ATOMS: atom_id res chain seq x y z
N MET A 1 -0.34 47.22 -32.43
CA MET A 1 0.55 46.07 -32.15
C MET A 1 0.91 45.90 -30.66
N PRO A 2 1.07 46.95 -29.82
CA PRO A 2 1.33 46.76 -28.38
C PRO A 2 0.16 46.14 -27.61
N SER A 3 -1.09 46.52 -27.95
CA SER A 3 -2.30 46.05 -27.25
C SER A 3 -2.56 44.55 -27.42
N THR A 4 -2.28 43.98 -28.59
CA THR A 4 -2.46 42.55 -28.86
C THR A 4 -1.49 41.68 -28.05
N LEU A 5 -0.22 42.10 -27.93
CA LEU A 5 0.78 41.39 -27.14
C LEU A 5 0.46 41.46 -25.64
N VAL A 6 0.01 42.62 -25.16
CA VAL A 6 -0.44 42.79 -23.77
C VAL A 6 -1.65 41.90 -23.47
N ASN A 7 -2.65 41.87 -24.35
CA ASN A 7 -3.82 41.00 -24.18
C ASN A 7 -3.46 39.51 -24.21
N LEU A 8 -2.57 39.08 -25.10
CA LEU A 8 -2.09 37.69 -25.15
C LEU A 8 -1.34 37.32 -23.87
N PHE A 9 -0.49 38.21 -23.37
CA PHE A 9 0.22 38.00 -22.11
C PHE A 9 -0.72 37.87 -20.92
N ILE A 10 -1.73 38.74 -20.82
CA ILE A 10 -2.76 38.66 -19.77
C ILE A 10 -3.51 37.33 -19.85
N LEU A 11 -3.88 36.88 -21.05
CA LEU A 11 -4.55 35.59 -21.24
C LEU A 11 -3.67 34.41 -20.80
N ILE A 12 -2.38 34.43 -21.14
CA ILE A 12 -1.43 33.39 -20.72
C ILE A 12 -1.27 33.40 -19.19
N LEU A 13 -1.14 34.57 -18.57
CA LEU A 13 -1.06 34.67 -17.11
C LEU A 13 -2.34 34.20 -16.42
N ALA A 14 -3.51 34.55 -16.94
CA ALA A 14 -4.79 34.09 -16.41
C ALA A 14 -4.95 32.58 -16.55
N ALA A 15 -4.57 32.00 -17.70
CA ALA A 15 -4.57 30.56 -17.92
C ALA A 15 -3.60 29.84 -16.97
N PHE A 16 -2.39 30.37 -16.79
CA PHE A 16 -1.41 29.83 -15.84
C PHE A 16 -1.89 29.95 -14.39
N GLY A 17 -2.46 31.09 -14.00
CA GLY A 17 -3.02 31.30 -12.67
C GLY A 17 -4.18 30.35 -12.38
N GLY A 18 -5.08 30.15 -13.35
CA GLY A 18 -6.16 29.17 -13.25
C GLY A 18 -5.63 27.74 -13.15
N PHE A 19 -4.66 27.36 -13.99
CA PHE A 19 -4.02 26.04 -13.94
C PHE A 19 -3.33 25.80 -12.60
N TYR A 20 -2.59 26.79 -12.08
CA TYR A 20 -1.95 26.72 -10.78
C TYR A 20 -2.98 26.53 -9.67
N GLN A 21 -4.03 27.34 -9.63
CA GLN A 21 -5.03 27.30 -8.57
C GLN A 21 -5.85 26.00 -8.56
N ILE A 22 -6.16 25.44 -9.73
CA ILE A 22 -7.04 24.27 -9.86
C ILE A 22 -6.26 22.96 -9.72
N TYR A 23 -5.04 22.88 -10.27
CA TYR A 23 -4.30 21.61 -10.35
C TYR A 23 -3.06 21.57 -9.46
N ILE A 24 -2.25 22.63 -9.46
CA ILE A 24 -0.94 22.60 -8.80
C ILE A 24 -1.06 22.89 -7.30
N HIS A 25 -1.74 23.96 -6.92
CA HIS A 25 -1.86 24.38 -5.53
C HIS A 25 -2.52 23.31 -4.63
N PRO A 26 -3.63 22.65 -5.04
CA PRO A 26 -4.21 21.57 -4.25
C PRO A 26 -3.25 20.40 -4.05
N LEU A 27 -2.45 20.05 -5.05
CA LEU A 27 -1.44 18.99 -4.92
C LEU A 27 -0.27 19.39 -4.03
N LEU A 28 0.24 20.62 -4.15
CA LEU A 28 1.27 21.12 -3.24
C LEU A 28 0.77 21.11 -1.78
N LYS A 29 -0.51 21.43 -1.56
CA LYS A 29 -1.14 21.32 -0.24
C LYS A 29 -1.24 19.87 0.22
N LEU A 30 -1.69 18.95 -0.64
CA LEU A 30 -1.75 17.51 -0.36
C LEU A 30 -0.37 16.91 -0.03
N TYR A 31 0.68 17.41 -0.68
CA TYR A 31 2.05 16.96 -0.47
C TYR A 31 2.71 17.61 0.76
N GLY A 32 1.97 18.45 1.49
CA GLY A 32 2.39 19.11 2.72
C GLY A 32 3.41 20.22 2.51
N VAL A 33 3.52 20.81 1.30
CA VAL A 33 4.51 21.86 0.97
C VAL A 33 4.33 23.11 1.83
N PHE A 34 3.07 23.44 2.14
CA PHE A 34 2.72 24.63 2.92
C PHE A 34 2.51 24.33 4.41
N ASP A 35 2.59 23.06 4.80
CA ASP A 35 2.40 22.66 6.20
C ASP A 35 3.63 23.00 7.03
N GLY A 36 3.42 23.31 8.30
CA GLY A 36 4.52 23.50 9.26
C GLY A 36 5.27 22.22 9.60
N GLN A 37 5.96 22.24 10.74
CA GLN A 37 6.57 21.04 11.32
C GLN A 37 5.50 20.02 11.70
N VAL A 38 5.79 18.74 11.47
CA VAL A 38 4.92 17.64 11.86
C VAL A 38 4.98 17.52 13.39
N GLN A 39 3.82 17.42 14.03
CA GLN A 39 3.72 17.29 15.48
C GLN A 39 3.55 15.82 15.86
N ASN A 40 4.20 15.40 16.95
CA ASN A 40 4.07 14.05 17.45
C ASN A 40 2.74 13.86 18.19
N ILE A 41 1.97 12.83 17.81
CA ILE A 41 0.66 12.48 18.36
C ILE A 41 0.68 10.98 18.64
N GLY A 42 0.21 10.54 19.81
CA GLY A 42 0.07 9.11 20.12
C GLY A 42 1.38 8.33 20.23
N THR A 43 2.55 8.98 20.27
CA THR A 43 3.88 8.35 20.24
C THR A 43 4.40 7.89 21.62
N ARG A 44 3.52 7.40 22.49
CA ARG A 44 3.90 6.98 23.86
C ARG A 44 4.34 5.52 23.88
N ASP A 45 5.32 5.22 24.74
CA ASP A 45 5.79 3.86 25.03
C ASP A 45 6.11 3.02 23.78
N CYS A 46 6.81 3.64 22.83
CA CYS A 46 7.18 2.99 21.58
C CYS A 46 8.53 2.26 21.71
N TYR A 47 8.66 1.10 21.07
CA TYR A 47 9.91 0.37 20.91
C TYR A 47 10.09 -0.11 19.46
N LYS A 48 11.34 -0.46 19.13
CA LYS A 48 11.75 -0.86 17.78
C LYS A 48 12.04 -2.36 17.74
N ILE A 49 11.72 -2.99 16.63
CA ILE A 49 12.11 -4.37 16.30
C ILE A 49 13.07 -4.28 15.12
N GLU A 50 14.37 -4.24 15.42
CA GLU A 50 15.42 -3.98 14.42
C GLU A 50 15.68 -5.18 13.51
N GLU A 51 15.28 -6.39 13.92
CA GLU A 51 15.38 -7.61 13.10
C GLU A 51 14.45 -7.59 11.88
N LEU A 52 13.43 -6.71 11.89
CA LEU A 52 12.45 -6.55 10.82
C LEU A 52 12.68 -5.22 10.10
N GLN A 53 13.15 -5.28 8.87
CA GLN A 53 13.52 -4.10 8.10
C GLN A 53 12.76 -4.05 6.78
N THR A 54 12.43 -2.85 6.33
CA THR A 54 11.79 -2.56 5.04
C THR A 54 10.55 -3.40 4.75
N CYS A 55 9.77 -3.62 5.80
CA CYS A 55 8.52 -4.33 5.71
C CYS A 55 7.47 -3.36 5.18
N GLU A 56 7.13 -3.48 3.89
CA GLU A 56 6.18 -2.58 3.25
C GLU A 56 4.74 -2.85 3.75
N LYS A 57 4.41 -4.14 3.91
CA LYS A 57 3.13 -4.61 4.43
C LYS A 57 3.28 -5.39 5.74
N ALA A 58 2.32 -5.19 6.63
CA ALA A 58 2.08 -5.99 7.83
C ALA A 58 0.60 -6.39 7.94
N VAL A 59 0.33 -7.59 8.42
CA VAL A 59 -1.02 -8.12 8.63
C VAL A 59 -1.12 -8.78 10.00
N LEU A 60 -2.09 -8.36 10.80
CA LEU A 60 -2.34 -8.90 12.13
C LEU A 60 -3.34 -10.05 12.06
N HIS A 61 -2.93 -11.22 12.55
CA HIS A 61 -3.86 -12.28 12.88
C HIS A 61 -4.55 -11.96 14.21
N GLN A 62 -5.70 -11.27 14.12
CA GLN A 62 -6.43 -10.68 15.26
C GLN A 62 -6.60 -11.64 16.44
N ALA A 63 -6.98 -12.91 16.17
CA ALA A 63 -7.26 -13.88 17.21
C ALA A 63 -6.05 -14.20 18.11
N THR A 64 -4.83 -14.19 17.56
CA THR A 64 -3.62 -14.60 18.31
C THR A 64 -2.70 -13.44 18.63
N GLY A 65 -2.81 -12.31 17.92
CA GLY A 65 -1.88 -11.18 18.05
C GLY A 65 -0.61 -11.33 17.22
N VAL A 66 -0.42 -12.47 16.53
CA VAL A 66 0.75 -12.70 15.68
C VAL A 66 0.63 -11.82 14.44
N ILE A 67 1.72 -11.15 14.08
CA ILE A 67 1.78 -10.26 12.93
C ILE A 67 2.67 -10.88 11.87
N TYR A 68 2.23 -10.82 10.62
CA TYR A 68 2.94 -11.30 9.44
C TYR A 68 3.46 -10.10 8.66
N PHE A 69 4.66 -10.22 8.09
CA PHE A 69 5.33 -9.14 7.38
C PHE A 69 5.89 -9.60 6.04
N ALA A 70 5.81 -8.71 5.05
CA ALA A 70 6.50 -8.82 3.77
C ALA A 70 7.69 -7.84 3.75
N CYS A 71 8.91 -8.38 3.94
CA CYS A 71 10.10 -7.59 4.25
C CYS A 71 11.23 -7.77 3.24
N SER A 72 12.23 -6.90 3.37
CA SER A 72 13.45 -6.90 2.55
C SER A 72 14.63 -6.40 3.40
N ASN A 73 15.64 -5.84 2.73
CA ASN A 73 16.75 -5.08 3.28
C ASN A 73 16.74 -3.67 2.65
N PRO A 74 17.07 -2.60 3.40
CA PRO A 74 17.26 -1.25 2.86
C PRO A 74 18.00 -1.17 1.51
N HIS A 75 19.12 -1.88 1.35
CA HIS A 75 19.92 -1.83 0.12
C HIS A 75 19.20 -2.40 -1.11
N ASN A 76 18.32 -3.38 -0.91
CA ASN A 76 17.52 -3.96 -1.99
C ASN A 76 16.36 -3.05 -2.40
N ARG A 77 15.82 -2.27 -1.46
CA ARG A 77 14.65 -1.42 -1.70
C ARG A 77 14.99 -0.09 -2.37
N VAL A 78 16.20 0.44 -2.18
CA VAL A 78 16.61 1.71 -2.79
C VAL A 78 16.41 1.67 -4.30
N GLY A 79 15.49 2.50 -4.78
CA GLY A 79 15.20 2.67 -6.20
C GLY A 79 14.48 1.51 -6.89
N ILE A 80 14.02 0.49 -6.16
CA ILE A 80 13.31 -0.66 -6.76
C ILE A 80 11.90 -0.30 -7.25
N PHE A 81 11.32 0.79 -6.73
CA PHE A 81 9.98 1.28 -7.12
C PHE A 81 10.01 2.63 -7.83
N ASN A 82 11.21 3.11 -8.21
CA ASN A 82 11.35 4.44 -8.83
C ASN A 82 11.00 4.45 -10.33
N SER A 83 11.48 3.45 -11.06
CA SER A 83 11.17 3.27 -12.49
C SER A 83 11.11 1.77 -12.81
N PRO A 84 10.16 1.30 -13.62
CA PRO A 84 10.13 -0.08 -14.12
C PRO A 84 11.47 -0.58 -14.69
N HIS A 85 12.23 0.29 -15.35
CA HIS A 85 13.54 -0.03 -15.94
C HIS A 85 14.64 -0.21 -14.90
N ASP A 86 14.78 0.71 -13.95
CA ASP A 86 15.78 0.60 -12.89
C ASP A 86 15.41 -0.52 -11.92
N ALA A 87 14.11 -0.73 -11.70
CA ALA A 87 13.59 -1.83 -10.90
C ALA A 87 14.05 -3.19 -11.44
N GLN A 88 13.86 -3.44 -12.74
CA GLN A 88 14.28 -4.70 -13.35
C GLN A 88 15.79 -4.93 -13.24
N LYS A 89 16.61 -3.90 -13.48
CA LYS A 89 18.07 -3.99 -13.32
C LYS A 89 18.48 -4.30 -11.89
N ARG A 90 17.88 -3.61 -10.92
CA ARG A 90 18.20 -3.79 -9.48
C ARG A 90 17.81 -5.18 -8.99
N VAL A 91 16.63 -5.63 -9.39
CA VAL A 91 16.11 -6.98 -9.08
C VAL A 91 17.04 -8.07 -9.64
N GLN A 92 17.66 -7.85 -10.80
CA GLN A 92 18.63 -8.79 -11.40
C GLN A 92 19.99 -8.84 -10.69
N THR A 93 20.41 -7.76 -10.01
CA THR A 93 21.77 -7.64 -9.44
C THR A 93 21.82 -7.80 -7.92
N ARG A 94 20.70 -8.16 -7.28
CA ARG A 94 20.59 -8.24 -5.81
C ARG A 94 21.33 -9.45 -5.25
N THR A 95 21.90 -9.29 -4.06
CA THR A 95 22.64 -10.34 -3.34
C THR A 95 21.88 -10.91 -2.15
N GLU A 96 20.93 -10.15 -1.61
CA GLU A 96 20.02 -10.58 -0.55
C GLU A 96 18.60 -10.59 -1.09
N LEU A 97 17.77 -11.47 -0.56
CA LEU A 97 16.45 -11.75 -1.10
C LEU A 97 15.37 -11.34 -0.09
N ASP A 98 14.25 -10.88 -0.60
CA ASP A 98 13.08 -10.54 0.18
C ASP A 98 12.55 -11.76 0.95
N TYR A 99 11.82 -11.55 2.04
CA TYR A 99 11.39 -12.63 2.91
C TYR A 99 10.06 -12.33 3.57
N LEU A 100 9.38 -13.41 3.99
CA LEU A 100 8.27 -13.34 4.91
C LEU A 100 8.74 -13.60 6.34
N ALA A 101 8.18 -12.88 7.29
CA ALA A 101 8.46 -13.08 8.71
C ALA A 101 7.19 -12.95 9.56
N THR A 102 7.24 -13.48 10.78
CA THR A 102 6.25 -13.23 11.82
C THR A 102 6.89 -12.59 13.04
N TYR A 103 6.08 -11.85 13.80
CA TYR A 103 6.37 -11.42 15.16
C TYR A 103 5.24 -11.89 16.08
N ASP A 104 5.61 -12.60 17.14
CA ASP A 104 4.69 -12.98 18.21
C ASP A 104 4.92 -12.05 19.43
N PRO A 105 3.98 -11.15 19.74
CA PRO A 105 4.13 -10.21 20.84
C PRO A 105 4.09 -10.87 22.22
N SER A 106 3.65 -12.12 22.34
CA SER A 106 3.62 -12.86 23.62
C SER A 106 4.97 -13.47 23.98
N THR A 107 5.79 -13.79 22.98
CA THR A 107 7.12 -14.36 23.14
C THR A 107 8.23 -13.41 22.70
N GLU A 108 7.87 -12.24 22.17
CA GLU A 108 8.74 -11.22 21.58
C GLU A 108 9.65 -11.79 20.48
N LYS A 109 9.19 -12.84 19.80
CA LYS A 109 10.01 -13.60 18.86
C LYS A 109 9.71 -13.23 17.42
N VAL A 110 10.75 -12.84 16.70
CA VAL A 110 10.74 -12.76 15.23
C VAL A 110 11.08 -14.14 14.63
N THR A 111 10.30 -14.59 13.66
CA THR A 111 10.54 -15.84 12.92
C THR A 111 10.50 -15.59 11.42
N ARG A 112 11.63 -15.80 10.72
CA ARG A 112 11.63 -15.86 9.25
C ARG A 112 10.99 -17.16 8.78
N LEU A 113 10.10 -17.05 7.80
CA LEU A 113 9.34 -18.18 7.28
C LEU A 113 10.10 -18.84 6.12
N ALA A 114 10.32 -20.15 6.21
CA ALA A 114 10.89 -20.92 5.12
C ALA A 114 9.83 -21.21 4.05
N PHE A 115 10.18 -21.03 2.78
CA PHE A 115 9.33 -21.44 1.67
C PHE A 115 9.48 -22.96 1.41
N THR A 116 8.38 -23.61 1.05
CA THR A 116 8.33 -25.04 0.75
C THR A 116 7.49 -25.31 -0.50
N ASN A 117 7.41 -26.58 -0.92
CA ASN A 117 6.77 -27.02 -2.16
C ASN A 117 7.43 -26.50 -3.45
N GLY A 118 8.78 -26.51 -3.45
CA GLY A 118 9.58 -26.13 -4.63
C GLY A 118 9.71 -24.62 -4.86
N PHE A 119 9.03 -23.79 -4.07
CA PHE A 119 9.25 -22.35 -4.01
C PHE A 119 10.40 -22.04 -3.04
N THR A 120 11.31 -21.17 -3.43
CA THR A 120 12.47 -20.78 -2.62
C THR A 120 12.55 -19.26 -2.45
N THR A 121 13.45 -18.80 -1.59
CA THR A 121 13.71 -17.37 -1.44
C THR A 121 14.25 -16.73 -2.74
N GLU A 122 14.86 -17.52 -3.65
CA GLU A 122 15.26 -17.00 -4.96
C GLU A 122 14.06 -16.55 -5.82
N ASP A 123 12.90 -17.15 -5.60
CA ASP A 123 11.65 -16.78 -6.27
C ASP A 123 11.04 -15.48 -5.73
N THR A 124 11.35 -15.09 -4.48
CA THR A 124 10.91 -13.81 -3.89
C THR A 124 11.82 -12.67 -4.31
N SER A 125 11.39 -11.83 -5.25
CA SER A 125 12.23 -10.79 -5.86
C SER A 125 12.11 -9.42 -5.26
N ALA A 126 10.92 -8.84 -5.35
CA ALA A 126 10.53 -7.71 -4.54
C ALA A 126 9.13 -8.02 -4.02
N VAL A 127 9.03 -8.48 -2.78
CA VAL A 127 7.73 -8.69 -2.14
C VAL A 127 7.13 -7.33 -1.79
N HIS A 128 5.81 -7.20 -1.85
CA HIS A 128 5.16 -5.90 -1.71
C HIS A 128 3.92 -6.05 -0.81
N GLY A 129 2.73 -5.68 -1.28
CA GLY A 129 1.49 -5.92 -0.58
C GLY A 129 1.23 -7.41 -0.32
N MET A 130 0.49 -7.67 0.74
CA MET A 130 0.24 -9.00 1.27
C MET A 130 -1.05 -9.01 2.07
N ASP A 131 -1.77 -10.13 2.03
CA ASP A 131 -2.87 -10.41 2.95
C ASP A 131 -2.69 -11.78 3.60
N VAL A 132 -3.21 -11.92 4.82
CA VAL A 132 -3.19 -13.17 5.60
C VAL A 132 -4.59 -13.41 6.15
N VAL A 133 -5.26 -14.43 5.62
CA VAL A 133 -6.67 -14.70 5.93
C VAL A 133 -6.85 -16.10 6.51
N PRO A 134 -7.69 -16.28 7.56
CA PRO A 134 -8.04 -17.60 8.04
C PRO A 134 -8.71 -18.43 6.96
N ASN A 135 -8.35 -19.71 6.88
CA ASN A 135 -9.00 -20.64 5.98
C ASN A 135 -10.44 -20.92 6.46
N ALA A 136 -11.41 -20.74 5.56
CA ALA A 136 -12.84 -20.90 5.85
C ALA A 136 -13.23 -22.31 6.31
N SER A 137 -12.50 -23.34 5.85
CA SER A 137 -12.77 -24.75 6.16
C SER A 137 -11.99 -25.25 7.38
N ASP A 138 -10.81 -24.68 7.64
CA ASP A 138 -9.99 -25.01 8.81
C ASP A 138 -9.34 -23.74 9.38
N PRO A 139 -9.94 -23.11 10.41
CA PRO A 139 -9.43 -21.87 11.00
C PRO A 139 -8.03 -21.97 11.63
N LYS A 140 -7.45 -23.17 11.77
CA LYS A 140 -6.06 -23.34 12.20
C LYS A 140 -5.08 -22.99 11.09
N LYS A 141 -5.53 -23.11 9.84
CA LYS A 141 -4.77 -22.78 8.64
C LYS A 141 -5.06 -21.36 8.21
N LEU A 142 -4.05 -20.76 7.59
CA LEU A 142 -4.09 -19.43 7.01
C LEU A 142 -3.68 -19.52 5.54
N TRP A 143 -4.34 -18.72 4.72
CA TRP A 143 -3.86 -18.38 3.39
C TRP A 143 -3.02 -17.11 3.47
N ILE A 144 -1.91 -17.07 2.73
CA ILE A 144 -1.13 -15.87 2.50
C ILE A 144 -1.20 -15.56 1.00
N TYR A 145 -1.65 -14.36 0.66
CA TYR A 145 -1.62 -13.81 -0.69
C TYR A 145 -0.52 -12.76 -0.73
N LEU A 146 0.41 -12.88 -1.67
CA LEU A 146 1.62 -12.06 -1.70
C LEU A 146 1.86 -11.49 -3.09
N VAL A 147 1.95 -10.16 -3.18
CA VAL A 147 2.46 -9.48 -4.37
C VAL A 147 3.96 -9.74 -4.46
N ASN A 148 4.41 -10.27 -5.60
CA ASN A 148 5.81 -10.56 -5.87
C ASN A 148 6.22 -10.01 -7.23
N HIS A 149 7.18 -9.08 -7.25
CA HIS A 149 7.76 -8.54 -8.48
C HIS A 149 9.06 -9.28 -8.83
N ARG A 150 8.93 -10.35 -9.61
CA ARG A 150 9.99 -11.28 -10.01
C ARG A 150 11.03 -10.64 -10.92
N VAL A 151 12.25 -11.20 -10.88
CA VAL A 151 13.17 -11.13 -12.00
C VAL A 151 12.53 -11.88 -13.18
N PRO A 152 12.25 -11.25 -14.33
CA PRO A 152 11.72 -12.01 -15.44
C PRO A 152 12.79 -12.97 -15.98
N LYS A 153 12.40 -14.21 -16.27
CA LYS A 153 13.33 -15.28 -16.68
C LYS A 153 14.03 -14.95 -18.01
N GLY A 154 15.33 -15.25 -18.10
CA GLY A 154 16.14 -15.06 -19.32
C GLY A 154 16.69 -13.65 -19.47
N ASN A 155 16.72 -13.14 -20.71
CA ASN A 155 17.10 -11.75 -21.06
C ASN A 155 15.89 -11.02 -21.68
N PRO A 156 14.87 -10.71 -20.88
CA PRO A 156 13.68 -10.04 -21.40
C PRO A 156 14.03 -8.60 -21.79
N PRO A 157 13.31 -8.00 -22.75
CA PRO A 157 13.40 -6.56 -22.98
C PRO A 157 13.11 -5.80 -21.68
N LEU A 158 13.73 -4.63 -21.51
CA LEU A 158 13.56 -3.77 -20.33
C LEU A 158 12.17 -3.09 -20.33
N ASN A 159 11.13 -3.90 -20.07
CA ASN A 159 9.72 -3.53 -20.15
C ASN A 159 9.01 -3.62 -18.79
N GLY A 160 9.77 -3.45 -17.70
CA GLY A 160 9.25 -3.45 -16.33
C GLY A 160 9.39 -4.77 -15.58
N LEU A 161 8.85 -4.80 -14.36
CA LEU A 161 8.90 -5.96 -13.47
C LEU A 161 7.92 -7.04 -13.90
N ASP A 162 8.33 -8.31 -13.75
CA ASP A 162 7.44 -9.46 -13.89
C ASP A 162 6.64 -9.65 -12.60
N SER A 163 5.44 -9.08 -12.57
CA SER A 163 4.64 -9.01 -11.35
C SER A 163 3.57 -10.08 -11.31
N VAL A 164 3.52 -10.82 -10.22
CA VAL A 164 2.57 -11.92 -9.98
C VAL A 164 1.99 -11.83 -8.58
N ILE A 165 0.92 -12.59 -8.35
CA ILE A 165 0.40 -12.85 -7.00
C ILE A 165 0.69 -14.32 -6.65
N GLU A 166 1.41 -14.53 -5.55
CA GLU A 166 1.71 -15.85 -5.00
C GLU A 166 0.72 -16.19 -3.89
N VAL A 167 0.26 -17.44 -3.83
CA VAL A 167 -0.63 -17.96 -2.79
C VAL A 167 0.08 -19.05 -2.03
N PHE A 168 0.10 -18.93 -0.70
CA PHE A 168 0.67 -19.90 0.23
C PHE A 168 -0.34 -20.35 1.28
N GLU A 169 -0.11 -21.53 1.85
CA GLU A 169 -0.79 -22.02 3.05
C GLU A 169 0.19 -22.04 4.23
N THR A 170 -0.28 -21.72 5.44
CA THR A 170 0.49 -21.86 6.68
C THR A 170 -0.42 -22.07 7.89
N GLU A 171 0.16 -22.12 9.08
CA GLU A 171 -0.54 -22.15 10.36
C GLU A 171 0.08 -21.11 11.31
N VAL A 172 -0.70 -20.63 12.29
CA VAL A 172 -0.17 -19.70 13.29
C VAL A 172 0.98 -20.37 14.06
N GLY A 173 2.12 -19.66 14.15
CA GLY A 173 3.31 -20.16 14.84
C GLY A 173 4.17 -21.12 14.01
N SER A 174 3.76 -21.45 12.78
CA SER A 174 4.59 -22.18 11.83
C SER A 174 5.89 -21.42 11.51
N ARG A 175 6.93 -22.17 11.15
CA ARG A 175 8.22 -21.63 10.69
C ARG A 175 8.36 -21.70 9.16
N SER A 176 7.28 -22.07 8.47
CA SER A 176 7.28 -22.26 7.02
C SER A 176 5.93 -21.91 6.40
N VAL A 177 5.97 -21.58 5.11
CA VAL A 177 4.82 -21.38 4.24
C VAL A 177 4.92 -22.35 3.06
N THR A 178 3.80 -22.94 2.68
CA THR A 178 3.71 -23.91 1.58
C THR A 178 3.17 -23.21 0.36
N HIS A 179 3.95 -23.13 -0.72
CA HIS A 179 3.46 -22.53 -1.96
C HIS A 179 2.36 -23.38 -2.59
N ILE A 180 1.30 -22.72 -3.04
CA ILE A 180 0.11 -23.37 -3.60
C ILE A 180 -0.06 -23.01 -5.07
N LYS A 181 0.06 -21.71 -5.38
CA LYS A 181 -0.21 -21.21 -6.73
C LYS A 181 0.46 -19.88 -7.00
N THR A 182 0.97 -19.73 -8.22
CA THR A 182 1.30 -18.44 -8.82
C THR A 182 0.19 -18.02 -9.78
N PHE A 183 -0.32 -16.80 -9.62
CA PHE A 183 -1.20 -16.13 -10.58
C PHE A 183 -0.38 -15.18 -11.44
N ASP A 184 -0.20 -15.58 -12.70
CA ASP A 184 0.58 -14.88 -13.72
C ASP A 184 -0.34 -14.56 -14.90
N TYR A 185 -1.06 -13.45 -14.78
CA TYR A 185 -2.03 -12.96 -15.76
C TYR A 185 -1.61 -11.56 -16.20
N PRO A 186 -0.60 -11.44 -17.07
CA PRO A 186 0.06 -10.18 -17.34
C PRO A 186 -0.82 -9.06 -17.91
N GLU A 187 -1.93 -9.43 -18.52
CA GLU A 187 -2.96 -8.54 -19.04
C GLU A 187 -3.83 -7.89 -17.94
N TYR A 188 -3.85 -8.46 -16.73
CA TYR A 188 -4.63 -7.96 -15.59
C TYR A 188 -3.74 -7.57 -14.39
N ILE A 189 -2.71 -8.36 -14.10
CA ILE A 189 -1.70 -8.13 -13.07
C ILE A 189 -0.56 -7.34 -13.72
N ILE A 190 -0.71 -6.02 -13.71
CA ILE A 190 0.16 -5.11 -14.47
C ILE A 190 1.28 -4.61 -13.56
N HIS A 191 0.90 -3.84 -12.54
CA HIS A 191 1.77 -3.26 -11.53
C HIS A 191 1.03 -3.36 -10.19
N PRO A 192 0.85 -4.59 -9.66
CA PRO A 192 0.13 -4.82 -8.43
C PRO A 192 0.82 -4.08 -7.27
N ASN A 193 0.04 -3.47 -6.38
CA ASN A 193 0.56 -2.84 -5.17
C ASN A 193 0.11 -3.61 -3.93
N ASP A 194 -1.20 -3.78 -3.76
CA ASP A 194 -1.78 -4.48 -2.61
C ASP A 194 -2.78 -5.57 -3.04
N VAL A 195 -3.06 -6.51 -2.13
CA VAL A 195 -3.94 -7.66 -2.36
C VAL A 195 -4.83 -7.91 -1.14
N VAL A 196 -6.05 -8.39 -1.36
CA VAL A 196 -6.98 -8.83 -0.31
C VAL A 196 -7.52 -10.20 -0.72
N GLY A 197 -7.22 -11.21 0.09
CA GLY A 197 -7.52 -12.61 -0.17
C GLY A 197 -8.90 -13.05 0.31
N SER A 198 -9.50 -14.03 -0.37
CA SER A 198 -10.70 -14.71 0.16
C SER A 198 -10.31 -15.87 1.08
N PRO A 199 -11.14 -16.19 2.09
CA PRO A 199 -10.83 -17.26 3.05
C PRO A 199 -10.92 -18.67 2.43
N ASP A 200 -11.41 -18.82 1.19
CA ASP A 200 -11.46 -20.08 0.48
C ASP A 200 -10.14 -20.48 -0.21
N GLY A 201 -9.14 -19.59 -0.24
CA GLY A 201 -7.84 -19.84 -0.88
C GLY A 201 -7.87 -19.75 -2.41
N LYS A 202 -9.00 -19.33 -3.01
CA LYS A 202 -9.24 -19.43 -4.45
C LYS A 202 -9.33 -18.09 -5.16
N SER A 203 -9.72 -17.03 -4.48
CA SER A 203 -9.89 -15.71 -5.08
C SER A 203 -9.22 -14.60 -4.28
N PHE A 204 -9.08 -13.45 -4.93
CA PHE A 204 -8.57 -12.23 -4.32
C PHE A 204 -8.90 -11.02 -5.20
N TYR A 205 -8.94 -9.86 -4.56
CA TYR A 205 -8.88 -8.57 -5.23
C TYR A 205 -7.47 -7.99 -5.08
N PHE A 206 -7.04 -7.19 -6.03
CA PHE A 206 -5.72 -6.54 -5.99
C PHE A 206 -5.76 -5.17 -6.66
N THR A 207 -4.86 -4.27 -6.28
CA THR A 207 -4.74 -2.94 -6.89
C THR A 207 -3.62 -2.92 -7.89
N ASN A 208 -3.82 -2.29 -9.05
CA ASN A 208 -2.72 -1.90 -9.93
C ASN A 208 -2.48 -0.39 -9.79
N HIS A 209 -1.26 0.00 -9.42
CA HIS A 209 -0.90 1.42 -9.26
C HIS A 209 -0.85 2.17 -10.62
N VAL A 210 -0.48 1.49 -11.71
CA VAL A 210 -0.42 2.04 -13.07
C VAL A 210 -0.86 1.04 -14.14
N TYR A 211 -1.36 1.54 -15.27
CA TYR A 211 -1.82 0.73 -16.41
C TYR A 211 -0.71 0.30 -17.39
N THR A 212 0.47 0.92 -17.36
CA THR A 212 1.51 0.68 -18.37
C THR A 212 2.74 0.02 -17.78
N ARG A 213 3.19 -1.07 -18.41
CA ARG A 213 4.45 -1.76 -18.10
C ARG A 213 5.69 -1.03 -18.64
N THR A 214 5.51 -0.19 -19.67
CA THR A 214 6.63 0.39 -20.43
C THR A 214 7.06 1.77 -19.92
N ALA A 215 8.38 1.97 -19.87
CA ALA A 215 9.07 3.15 -19.36
C ALA A 215 9.06 4.37 -20.31
N GLN A 216 8.39 4.30 -21.47
CA GLN A 216 8.71 5.22 -22.56
C GLN A 216 8.33 6.70 -22.35
N ASN A 217 7.65 7.07 -21.25
CA ASN A 217 7.54 8.47 -20.77
C ASN A 217 6.99 8.51 -19.33
N GLU A 218 7.70 7.95 -18.35
CA GLU A 218 7.21 7.79 -16.96
C GLU A 218 6.78 9.11 -16.30
N ILE A 219 7.53 10.20 -16.49
CA ILE A 219 7.17 11.52 -15.93
C ILE A 219 5.85 12.02 -16.53
N PHE A 220 5.64 11.84 -17.84
CA PHE A 220 4.38 12.21 -18.47
C PHE A 220 3.25 11.27 -18.03
N ALA A 221 3.51 9.97 -17.92
CA ALA A 221 2.51 9.01 -17.43
C ALA A 221 2.10 9.32 -15.99
N TYR A 222 3.07 9.64 -15.13
CA TYR A 222 2.85 10.04 -13.74
C TYR A 222 2.12 11.38 -13.65
N PHE A 223 2.59 12.41 -14.36
CA PHE A 223 1.90 13.70 -14.46
C PHE A 223 0.48 13.52 -14.98
N TYR A 224 0.28 12.74 -16.05
CA TYR A 224 -1.03 12.45 -16.61
C TYR A 224 -1.91 11.69 -15.61
N ASN A 225 -1.36 10.72 -14.87
CA ASN A 225 -2.08 9.93 -13.86
C ASN A 225 -2.53 10.78 -12.66
N VAL A 226 -1.65 11.65 -12.17
CA VAL A 226 -1.90 12.48 -10.98
C VAL A 226 -2.76 13.71 -11.32
N ILE A 227 -2.55 14.31 -12.49
CA ILE A 227 -3.09 15.63 -12.87
C ILE A 227 -4.26 15.52 -13.86
N ILE A 228 -4.22 14.57 -14.80
CA ILE A 228 -5.10 14.58 -15.98
C ILE A 228 -6.18 13.49 -15.98
N LYS A 229 -5.84 12.21 -15.75
CA LYS A 229 -6.77 11.07 -15.69
C LYS A 229 -6.21 9.93 -14.85
N GLY A 230 -7.03 9.39 -13.95
CA GLY A 230 -6.73 8.14 -13.24
C GLY A 230 -6.54 6.97 -14.22
N ARG A 231 -5.41 6.26 -14.11
CA ARG A 231 -5.14 5.01 -14.86
C ARG A 231 -4.76 3.84 -13.94
N SER A 232 -5.16 3.90 -12.67
CA SER A 232 -5.07 2.75 -11.78
C SER A 232 -6.38 1.95 -11.83
N SER A 233 -6.33 0.70 -11.36
CA SER A 233 -7.46 -0.22 -11.37
C SER A 233 -7.48 -1.09 -10.14
N ILE A 234 -8.64 -1.71 -9.90
CA ILE A 234 -8.77 -2.88 -9.02
C ILE A 234 -9.03 -4.08 -9.95
N GLY A 235 -8.26 -5.15 -9.77
CA GLY A 235 -8.48 -6.43 -10.42
C GLY A 235 -9.08 -7.45 -9.45
N TYR A 236 -9.75 -8.45 -10.03
CA TYR A 236 -10.25 -9.62 -9.34
C TYR A 236 -9.73 -10.87 -10.04
N CYS A 237 -9.28 -11.86 -9.28
CA CYS A 237 -8.83 -13.14 -9.79
C CYS A 237 -9.48 -14.28 -9.02
N HIS A 238 -9.75 -15.39 -9.72
CA HIS A 238 -10.17 -16.64 -9.12
C HIS A 238 -9.47 -17.81 -9.82
N ILE A 239 -8.98 -18.79 -9.05
CA ILE A 239 -8.14 -19.89 -9.55
C ILE A 239 -8.76 -20.65 -10.72
N ASP A 240 -10.07 -20.88 -10.66
CA ASP A 240 -10.82 -21.62 -11.69
C ASP A 240 -11.42 -20.74 -12.80
N LYS A 241 -11.49 -19.41 -12.62
CA LYS A 241 -12.20 -18.49 -13.54
C LYS A 241 -11.28 -17.49 -14.25
N GLY A 242 -10.01 -17.42 -13.85
CA GLY A 242 -9.07 -16.41 -14.34
C GLY A 242 -9.24 -15.06 -13.67
N CYS A 243 -8.78 -14.01 -14.34
CA CYS A 243 -8.77 -12.64 -13.81
C CYS A 243 -9.57 -11.67 -14.68
N LYS A 244 -10.02 -10.57 -14.09
CA LYS A 244 -10.62 -9.42 -14.76
C LYS A 244 -10.34 -8.11 -14.00
N LEU A 245 -10.67 -6.98 -14.61
CA LEU A 245 -10.68 -5.69 -13.93
C LEU A 245 -12.06 -5.46 -13.28
N ALA A 246 -12.08 -5.25 -11.96
CA ALA A 246 -13.28 -5.00 -11.16
C ALA A 246 -13.64 -3.51 -11.09
N ALA A 247 -12.63 -2.62 -11.19
CA ALA A 247 -12.83 -1.17 -11.28
C ALA A 247 -11.67 -0.51 -12.04
N THR A 248 -11.94 0.56 -12.80
CA THR A 248 -10.93 1.25 -13.62
C THR A 248 -11.11 2.78 -13.57
N GLY A 249 -10.16 3.53 -14.14
CA GLY A 249 -10.21 4.99 -14.15
C GLY A 249 -9.90 5.63 -12.80
N LEU A 250 -9.23 4.89 -11.92
CA LEU A 250 -8.98 5.29 -10.53
C LEU A 250 -7.67 6.09 -10.42
N PRO A 251 -7.55 7.01 -9.45
CA PRO A 251 -6.35 7.84 -9.29
C PRO A 251 -5.33 7.22 -8.32
N THR A 252 -4.15 6.87 -8.84
CA THR A 252 -2.93 6.48 -8.09
C THR A 252 -3.22 5.56 -6.90
N ASN A 253 -3.94 4.47 -7.14
CA ASN A 253 -4.35 3.53 -6.11
C ASN A 253 -3.16 2.83 -5.45
N ASN A 254 -3.30 2.59 -4.15
CA ASN A 254 -2.32 1.86 -3.37
C ASN A 254 -3.02 0.76 -2.55
N GLY A 255 -3.16 0.93 -1.24
CA GLY A 255 -3.78 -0.03 -0.34
C GLY A 255 -5.26 -0.32 -0.64
N LEU A 256 -5.64 -1.58 -0.44
CA LEU A 256 -7.02 -2.07 -0.50
C LEU A 256 -7.35 -2.82 0.78
N ALA A 257 -8.56 -2.63 1.30
CA ALA A 257 -9.05 -3.39 2.44
C ALA A 257 -10.56 -3.64 2.35
N SER A 258 -11.02 -4.73 2.97
CA SER A 258 -12.43 -5.07 3.06
C SER A 258 -12.77 -5.69 4.41
N THR A 259 -13.95 -5.36 4.93
CA THR A 259 -14.56 -6.01 6.09
C THR A 259 -15.19 -7.36 5.76
N GLY A 260 -15.17 -7.81 4.49
CA GLY A 260 -15.80 -9.05 4.04
C GLY A 260 -17.33 -8.99 3.92
N ASN A 261 -17.93 -7.83 4.17
CA ASN A 261 -19.38 -7.57 4.07
C ASN A 261 -19.78 -6.93 2.72
N GLY A 262 -18.91 -7.00 1.71
CA GLY A 262 -19.10 -6.37 0.40
C GLY A 262 -18.70 -4.89 0.34
N THR A 263 -18.23 -4.28 1.44
CA THR A 263 -17.65 -2.92 1.42
C THR A 263 -16.13 -2.99 1.25
N TRP A 264 -15.62 -2.12 0.38
CA TRP A 264 -14.21 -2.06 0.02
C TRP A 264 -13.68 -0.63 0.19
N TYR A 265 -12.49 -0.51 0.75
CA TYR A 265 -11.80 0.76 0.97
C TYR A 265 -10.52 0.77 0.15
N LEU A 266 -10.29 1.89 -0.52
CA LEU A 266 -9.15 2.08 -1.40
C LEU A 266 -8.45 3.38 -1.08
N ALA A 267 -7.14 3.30 -0.83
CA ALA A 267 -6.29 4.46 -0.62
C ALA A 267 -5.66 4.94 -1.94
N SER A 268 -5.33 6.23 -1.98
CA SER A 268 -4.59 6.84 -3.08
C SER A 268 -3.38 7.62 -2.59
N THR A 269 -2.20 7.28 -3.10
CA THR A 269 -0.93 7.89 -2.66
C THR A 269 -0.79 9.33 -3.07
N PHE A 270 -1.03 9.65 -4.35
CA PHE A 270 -0.72 10.97 -4.89
C PHE A 270 -1.94 11.87 -5.10
N ASN A 271 -3.15 11.31 -5.01
CA ASN A 271 -4.40 12.08 -5.03
C ASN A 271 -5.09 12.14 -3.66
N GLY A 272 -4.63 11.35 -2.69
CA GLY A 272 -5.19 11.31 -1.34
C GLY A 272 -6.62 10.78 -1.28
N GLY A 273 -7.11 10.73 -0.04
CA GLY A 273 -8.46 10.28 0.28
C GLY A 273 -8.67 8.77 0.26
N ILE A 274 -9.81 8.37 0.80
CA ILE A 274 -10.29 6.99 0.85
C ILE A 274 -11.52 6.88 -0.04
N ARG A 275 -11.48 6.00 -1.02
CA ARG A 275 -12.64 5.67 -1.87
C ARG A 275 -13.33 4.44 -1.32
N ILE A 276 -14.65 4.50 -1.27
CA ILE A 276 -15.49 3.42 -0.75
C ILE A 276 -16.24 2.81 -1.92
N PHE A 277 -16.12 1.50 -2.07
CA PHE A 277 -16.83 0.72 -3.08
C PHE A 277 -17.75 -0.29 -2.41
N GLU A 278 -18.82 -0.63 -3.12
CA GLU A 278 -19.67 -1.78 -2.81
C GLU A 278 -19.48 -2.84 -3.90
N GLU A 279 -19.52 -4.10 -3.49
CA GLU A 279 -19.48 -5.23 -4.41
C GLU A 279 -20.77 -5.28 -5.22
N GLY A 280 -20.61 -5.17 -6.54
CA GLY A 280 -21.68 -5.28 -7.52
C GLY A 280 -21.87 -6.72 -8.00
N ASN A 281 -22.47 -6.84 -9.18
CA ASN A 281 -22.62 -8.14 -9.82
C ASN A 281 -21.27 -8.67 -10.32
N ASP A 282 -21.12 -9.99 -10.33
CA ASP A 282 -19.96 -10.67 -10.90
C ASP A 282 -18.60 -10.22 -10.32
N ASN A 283 -18.52 -9.79 -9.06
CA ASN A 283 -17.25 -9.31 -8.44
C ASN A 283 -16.74 -7.98 -9.02
N ASP A 284 -17.62 -7.16 -9.63
CA ASP A 284 -17.30 -5.77 -9.96
C ASP A 284 -17.37 -4.90 -8.70
N LEU A 285 -16.59 -3.82 -8.64
CA LEU A 285 -16.62 -2.87 -7.52
C LEU A 285 -17.17 -1.51 -7.98
N VAL A 286 -18.27 -1.09 -7.37
CA VAL A 286 -18.98 0.16 -7.70
C VAL A 286 -18.58 1.24 -6.69
N LEU A 287 -18.03 2.36 -7.16
CA LEU A 287 -17.69 3.49 -6.29
C LEU A 287 -18.97 4.12 -5.72
N VAL A 288 -19.10 4.14 -4.40
CA VAL A 288 -20.28 4.69 -3.70
C VAL A 288 -19.97 5.95 -2.91
N ASP A 289 -18.72 6.17 -2.48
CA ASP A 289 -18.33 7.36 -1.73
C ASP A 289 -16.83 7.68 -1.88
N THR A 290 -16.45 8.91 -1.54
CA THR A 290 -15.04 9.35 -1.47
C THR A 290 -14.85 10.32 -0.32
N ILE A 291 -14.03 9.91 0.65
CA ILE A 291 -13.63 10.74 1.79
C ILE A 291 -12.31 11.42 1.42
N LEU A 292 -12.38 12.70 1.08
CA LEU A 292 -11.20 13.50 0.76
C LEU A 292 -10.41 13.83 2.03
N THR A 293 -9.09 13.69 1.95
CA THR A 293 -8.18 14.03 3.04
C THR A 293 -7.06 14.93 2.55
N LYS A 294 -6.36 15.56 3.49
CA LYS A 294 -5.19 16.40 3.18
C LYS A 294 -3.89 15.61 3.03
N TYR A 295 -3.94 14.28 3.05
CA TYR A 295 -2.76 13.43 3.01
C TYR A 295 -2.81 12.46 1.84
N GLY A 296 -1.66 12.23 1.23
CA GLY A 296 -1.43 11.02 0.46
C GLY A 296 -1.49 9.79 1.38
N MET A 297 -2.03 8.69 0.90
CA MET A 297 -2.27 7.47 1.68
C MET A 297 -1.69 6.23 1.02
N ASP A 298 -1.34 5.24 1.84
CA ASP A 298 -0.68 4.01 1.42
C ASP A 298 -1.53 2.79 1.81
N ASN A 299 -0.98 1.78 2.51
CA ASN A 299 -1.76 0.61 2.87
C ASN A 299 -2.88 0.93 3.86
N LEU A 300 -3.98 0.20 3.67
CA LEU A 300 -5.11 0.15 4.59
C LEU A 300 -5.05 -1.14 5.39
N SER A 301 -5.41 -1.07 6.67
CA SER A 301 -5.77 -2.23 7.48
C SER A 301 -7.09 -2.00 8.19
N ILE A 302 -7.75 -3.08 8.62
CA ILE A 302 -9.01 -3.01 9.35
C ILE A 302 -8.82 -3.72 10.67
N ASP A 303 -9.17 -3.02 11.76
CA ASP A 303 -9.12 -3.62 13.08
C ASP A 303 -10.39 -4.43 13.40
N LYS A 304 -10.36 -5.20 14.49
CA LYS A 304 -11.51 -6.01 14.91
C LYS A 304 -12.80 -5.21 15.17
N ASN A 305 -12.70 -3.90 15.41
CA ASN A 305 -13.84 -3.03 15.67
C ASN A 305 -14.43 -2.48 14.36
N GLY A 306 -13.84 -2.82 13.21
CA GLY A 306 -14.26 -2.37 11.90
C GLY A 306 -13.74 -0.98 11.53
N ALA A 307 -12.78 -0.42 12.28
CA ALA A 307 -12.15 0.85 11.91
C ALA A 307 -11.06 0.61 10.85
N VAL A 308 -11.03 1.45 9.82
CA VAL A 308 -9.99 1.44 8.80
C VAL A 308 -8.82 2.31 9.27
N TRP A 309 -7.61 1.76 9.25
CA TRP A 309 -6.37 2.44 9.59
C TRP A 309 -5.59 2.66 8.30
N ALA A 310 -5.55 3.91 7.84
CA ALA A 310 -4.91 4.33 6.61
C ALA A 310 -3.53 4.93 6.91
N ALA A 311 -2.47 4.25 6.49
CA ALA A 311 -1.14 4.82 6.48
C ALA A 311 -1.14 6.10 5.62
N ALA A 312 -0.52 7.16 6.12
CA ALA A 312 -0.58 8.46 5.50
C ALA A 312 0.78 9.18 5.55
N PHE A 313 1.00 10.01 4.54
CA PHE A 313 2.25 10.74 4.35
C PHE A 313 2.05 12.23 4.62
N PRO A 314 2.48 12.74 5.80
CA PRO A 314 2.43 14.17 6.08
C PRO A 314 3.22 15.03 5.10
N LYS A 315 4.31 14.47 4.54
CA LYS A 315 5.19 15.15 3.60
C LYS A 315 5.65 14.16 2.52
N ILE A 316 5.16 14.32 1.29
CA ILE A 316 5.48 13.40 0.18
C ILE A 316 6.93 13.55 -0.30
N PHE A 317 7.48 14.77 -0.35
CA PHE A 317 8.86 14.96 -0.84
C PHE A 317 9.95 14.31 0.04
N PRO A 318 9.90 14.41 1.38
CA PRO A 318 10.77 13.60 2.25
C PRO A 318 10.65 12.09 2.03
N LEU A 319 9.43 11.56 1.82
CA LEU A 319 9.22 10.15 1.48
C LEU A 319 9.93 9.79 0.17
N LEU A 320 9.74 10.57 -0.89
CA LEU A 320 10.41 10.34 -2.18
C LEU A 320 11.93 10.40 -2.05
N LYS A 321 12.46 11.28 -1.19
CA LYS A 321 13.90 11.34 -0.89
C LYS A 321 14.36 10.04 -0.21
N GLN A 322 13.61 9.55 0.78
CA GLN A 322 13.90 8.29 1.48
C GLN A 322 13.94 7.08 0.54
N MET A 323 13.11 7.04 -0.51
CA MET A 323 13.15 5.96 -1.53
C MET A 323 14.48 5.90 -2.32
N THR A 324 15.29 6.96 -2.27
CA THR A 324 16.60 7.05 -2.93
C THR A 324 17.79 7.14 -1.98
N ASP A 325 17.55 7.41 -0.70
CA ASP A 325 18.57 7.66 0.31
C ASP A 325 18.14 7.02 1.63
N ILE A 326 18.82 5.94 2.03
CA ILE A 326 18.53 5.21 3.27
C ILE A 326 18.72 6.03 4.54
N ASN A 327 19.43 7.17 4.46
CA ASN A 327 19.65 8.07 5.59
C ASN A 327 18.65 9.24 5.62
N ALA A 328 17.79 9.37 4.61
CA ALA A 328 16.77 10.40 4.61
C ALA A 328 15.59 9.97 5.49
N HIS A 329 15.04 10.92 6.23
CA HIS A 329 13.92 10.70 7.12
C HIS A 329 12.64 11.27 6.50
N ALA A 330 11.54 10.54 6.64
CA ALA A 330 10.21 10.99 6.26
C ALA A 330 9.25 10.85 7.45
N PRO A 331 8.42 11.86 7.72
CA PRO A 331 7.41 11.77 8.77
C PRO A 331 6.33 10.76 8.40
N SER A 332 5.62 10.29 9.42
CA SER A 332 4.64 9.21 9.31
C SER A 332 3.35 9.59 10.05
N ALA A 333 2.20 9.21 9.53
CA ALA A 333 0.92 9.36 10.22
C ALA A 333 0.00 8.19 9.89
N VAL A 334 -1.01 7.99 10.74
CA VAL A 334 -2.14 7.12 10.41
C VAL A 334 -3.43 7.90 10.61
N LEU A 335 -4.34 7.75 9.66
CA LEU A 335 -5.72 8.21 9.80
C LEU A 335 -6.59 7.02 10.15
N ARG A 336 -7.52 7.21 11.07
CA ARG A 336 -8.50 6.20 11.41
C ARG A 336 -9.88 6.65 10.97
N LEU A 337 -10.50 5.84 10.13
CA LEU A 337 -11.87 6.00 9.68
C LEU A 337 -12.75 5.01 10.44
N ALA A 338 -13.67 5.50 11.25
CA ALA A 338 -14.63 4.70 12.00
C ALA A 338 -16.07 5.04 11.60
N ALA A 339 -17.00 4.10 11.76
CA ALA A 339 -18.41 4.38 11.58
C ALA A 339 -18.88 5.46 12.57
N ASN A 340 -19.68 6.43 12.09
CA ASN A 340 -20.24 7.45 12.95
C ASN A 340 -21.47 6.92 13.69
N THR A 341 -21.39 6.88 15.01
CA THR A 341 -22.50 6.49 15.91
C THR A 341 -23.16 7.69 16.60
N GLY A 342 -22.72 8.91 16.29
CA GLY A 342 -23.26 10.16 16.81
C GLY A 342 -24.59 10.57 16.18
N ALA A 343 -25.21 11.61 16.75
CA ALA A 343 -26.50 12.13 16.30
C ALA A 343 -26.47 12.69 14.87
N ASP A 344 -25.31 13.12 14.38
CA ASP A 344 -25.14 13.67 13.05
C ASP A 344 -25.01 12.61 11.94
N ASN A 345 -24.88 11.33 12.29
CA ASN A 345 -25.05 10.23 11.34
C ASN A 345 -26.46 10.27 10.68
N PHE A 346 -27.48 10.69 11.43
CA PHE A 346 -28.83 10.90 10.88
C PHE A 346 -28.86 11.94 9.74
N TYR A 347 -27.89 12.88 9.72
CA TYR A 347 -27.76 13.90 8.68
C TYR A 347 -26.81 13.48 7.54
N GLY A 348 -26.40 12.20 7.49
CA GLY A 348 -25.61 11.64 6.40
C GLY A 348 -24.10 11.59 6.64
N ASN A 349 -23.61 12.04 7.79
CA ASN A 349 -22.20 11.90 8.17
C ASN A 349 -21.91 10.46 8.59
N LYS A 350 -21.65 9.55 7.65
CA LYS A 350 -21.51 8.11 7.91
C LYS A 350 -20.24 7.73 8.67
N TYR A 351 -19.20 8.56 8.62
CA TYR A 351 -17.89 8.23 9.16
C TYR A 351 -17.28 9.37 9.98
N VAL A 352 -16.46 9.00 10.96
CA VAL A 352 -15.59 9.88 11.72
C VAL A 352 -14.15 9.60 11.30
N LEU A 353 -13.38 10.65 11.04
CA LEU A 353 -11.98 10.58 10.63
C LEU A 353 -11.11 11.33 11.66
N ASP A 354 -10.14 10.65 12.25
CA ASP A 354 -9.15 11.26 13.15
C ASP A 354 -7.71 10.78 12.87
N ILE A 355 -6.74 11.40 13.55
CA ILE A 355 -5.31 11.07 13.46
C ILE A 355 -4.86 10.59 14.84
N PRO A 356 -4.98 9.29 15.15
CA PRO A 356 -4.63 8.77 16.46
C PRO A 356 -3.11 8.71 16.69
N TRP A 357 -2.31 8.69 15.62
CA TRP A 357 -0.85 8.62 15.71
C TRP A 357 -0.17 9.40 14.57
N GLN A 358 0.89 10.15 14.91
CA GLN A 358 1.73 10.89 13.98
C GLN A 358 3.14 11.08 14.57
N ASP A 359 4.17 10.96 13.74
CA ASP A 359 5.58 11.13 14.12
C ASP A 359 6.33 11.94 13.06
N ASP A 360 7.29 12.75 13.51
CA ASP A 360 8.11 13.61 12.67
C ASP A 360 9.23 12.89 11.91
N GLY A 361 9.34 11.56 12.06
CA GLY A 361 10.38 10.74 11.43
C GLY A 361 11.52 10.39 12.40
N THR A 362 11.31 10.51 13.71
CA THR A 362 12.26 10.12 14.76
C THR A 362 12.02 8.70 15.26
N LEU A 363 10.76 8.27 15.36
CA LEU A 363 10.36 6.93 15.81
C LEU A 363 10.10 6.00 14.63
N ALA A 364 9.31 6.43 13.64
CA ALA A 364 9.02 5.64 12.45
C ALA A 364 9.15 6.48 11.17
N LEU A 365 9.74 5.89 10.13
CA LEU A 365 10.15 6.63 8.94
C LEU A 365 9.37 6.19 7.70
N GLY A 366 8.62 7.12 7.12
CA GLY A 366 7.88 6.89 5.88
C GLY A 366 6.97 5.67 5.96
N SER A 367 6.21 5.54 7.04
CA SER A 367 5.39 4.36 7.30
C SER A 367 4.37 4.12 6.19
N THR A 368 4.38 2.90 5.66
CA THR A 368 3.51 2.43 4.57
C THR A 368 2.37 1.57 5.08
N THR A 369 2.50 0.99 6.28
CA THR A 369 1.44 0.22 6.93
C THR A 369 1.30 0.59 8.40
N PHE A 370 0.06 0.63 8.87
CA PHE A 370 -0.29 0.64 10.29
C PHE A 370 -1.27 -0.49 10.57
N VAL A 371 -1.08 -1.19 11.69
CA VAL A 371 -1.98 -2.23 12.15
C VAL A 371 -2.30 -2.01 13.62
N HIS A 372 -3.59 -1.95 13.94
CA HIS A 372 -4.08 -1.77 15.30
C HIS A 372 -4.56 -3.10 15.88
N ASP A 373 -3.89 -3.55 16.94
CA ASP A 373 -4.37 -4.64 17.80
C ASP A 373 -5.20 -4.05 18.95
N ALA A 374 -6.51 -4.03 18.76
CA ALA A 374 -7.44 -3.44 19.72
C ALA A 374 -7.59 -4.27 21.01
N ASP A 375 -7.28 -5.57 21.01
CA ASP A 375 -7.28 -6.41 22.24
C ASP A 375 -6.09 -6.07 23.12
N ARG A 376 -4.92 -5.97 22.49
CA ARG A 376 -3.64 -5.75 23.19
C ARG A 376 -3.27 -4.29 23.31
N LYS A 377 -4.07 -3.39 22.72
CA LYS A 377 -3.89 -1.93 22.74
C LYS A 377 -2.54 -1.50 22.18
N ARG A 378 -2.18 -2.08 21.03
CA ARG A 378 -0.91 -1.82 20.36
C ARG A 378 -1.17 -1.29 18.95
N LEU A 379 -0.34 -0.34 18.54
CA LEU A 379 -0.24 0.12 17.18
C LEU A 379 1.13 -0.28 16.63
N ILE A 380 1.14 -1.01 15.53
CA ILE A 380 2.35 -1.46 14.84
C ILE A 380 2.45 -0.70 13.53
N THR A 381 3.64 -0.19 13.24
CA THR A 381 3.90 0.54 12.00
C THR A 381 5.18 0.08 11.32
N THR A 382 5.10 -0.02 10.00
CA THR A 382 6.17 -0.51 9.11
C THR A 382 6.28 0.40 7.90
N GLY A 383 7.41 0.34 7.19
CA GLY A 383 7.67 1.19 6.02
C GLY A 383 8.53 0.49 4.98
N VAL A 384 8.29 0.79 3.69
CA VAL A 384 9.05 0.25 2.55
C VAL A 384 10.55 0.52 2.62
N MET A 385 10.95 1.64 3.24
CA MET A 385 12.35 2.01 3.49
C MET A 385 12.70 2.05 4.98
N ALA A 386 11.78 1.64 5.86
CA ALA A 386 11.99 1.77 7.30
C ALA A 386 13.07 0.78 7.77
N PRO A 387 14.10 1.22 8.51
CA PRO A 387 15.16 0.35 9.00
C PRO A 387 14.75 -0.57 10.16
N TRP A 388 13.52 -0.42 10.69
CA TRP A 388 12.94 -1.24 11.75
C TRP A 388 11.40 -1.20 11.68
N VAL A 389 10.75 -2.11 12.38
CA VAL A 389 9.32 -2.03 12.73
C VAL A 389 9.18 -1.29 14.05
N THR A 390 8.17 -0.42 14.18
CA THR A 390 7.87 0.30 15.44
C THR A 390 6.57 -0.20 16.04
N VAL A 391 6.56 -0.43 17.34
CA VAL A 391 5.37 -0.83 18.12
C VAL A 391 5.17 0.20 19.23
N CYS A 392 3.95 0.73 19.34
CA CYS A 392 3.56 1.70 20.37
C CYS A 392 2.32 1.22 21.13
N ASN A 393 2.16 1.68 22.36
CA ASN A 393 0.90 1.54 23.10
C ASN A 393 -0.09 2.61 22.63
N LEU A 394 -1.37 2.26 22.50
CA LEU A 394 -2.44 3.20 22.12
C LEU A 394 -3.59 3.24 23.12
#